data_AF-C3XGT2-F1
#
_entry.id   AF-C3XGT2-F1
#
_cell.length_a   1.000
_cell.length_b   1.000
_cell.length_c   1.000
_cell.angle_alpha   90.00
_cell.angle_beta   90.00
_cell.angle_gamma   90.00
#
_symmetry.space_group_name_H-M   'P 1'
#
loop_
_entity.id
_entity.type
_entity.pdbx_description
1 polymer ?
#
loop_
_entity_poly.entity_id
_entity_poly.type
_entity_poly.pdbx_seq_one_letter_code
_entity_poly.pdbx_strand_id
1 'polypeptide(L)'
;MTADSKSRKEAFLDLNNRDLLEAQMREICLFYKKKYQVELIKGKYVKNAIIKTMRYYRQYLKEFDCKVTSLDFYKTYAWLGYFMAEELHSKDMQYKMINVAVWRLIKQLENDNKNVKRCDDFFTKLLSLLRNELSKQGEFGIGKNGLYMIMKIASLIDCN
;
A
#
# COMPACT_ATOMS: atom_id res chain seq x y z
N MET A 1 -12.50 -35.08 19.34
CA MET A 1 -11.89 -33.74 19.25
C MET A 1 -11.11 -33.68 17.96
N THR A 2 -11.44 -32.79 17.02
CA THR A 2 -10.47 -32.27 16.03
C THR A 2 -11.06 -31.15 15.19
N ALA A 3 -10.27 -30.08 15.09
CA ALA A 3 -10.33 -28.94 14.18
C ALA A 3 -11.56 -28.03 14.33
N ASP A 4 -11.50 -27.20 15.37
CA ASP A 4 -12.21 -25.94 15.48
C ASP A 4 -11.97 -25.10 14.22
N SER A 5 -13.01 -24.93 13.41
CA SER A 5 -12.94 -24.17 12.16
C SER A 5 -12.85 -22.68 12.50
N LYS A 6 -11.63 -22.18 12.77
CA LYS A 6 -11.38 -20.73 12.90
C LYS A 6 -12.09 -20.02 11.77
N SER A 7 -12.98 -19.10 12.12
CA SER A 7 -13.75 -18.35 11.13
C SER A 7 -12.79 -17.61 10.20
N ARG A 8 -13.16 -17.42 8.92
CA ARG A 8 -12.34 -16.69 7.92
C ARG A 8 -11.88 -15.31 8.42
N LYS A 9 -12.62 -14.73 9.37
CA LYS A 9 -12.33 -13.46 10.06
C LYS A 9 -11.16 -13.56 11.06
N GLU A 10 -11.00 -14.70 11.73
CA GLU A 10 -9.95 -15.00 12.71
C GLU A 10 -8.63 -15.36 12.03
N ALA A 11 -8.65 -16.01 10.85
CA ALA A 11 -7.44 -16.27 10.07
C ALA A 11 -6.80 -14.97 9.52
N PHE A 12 -7.61 -13.97 9.16
CA PHE A 12 -7.07 -12.65 8.73
C PHE A 12 -6.58 -11.79 9.91
N LEU A 13 -7.17 -11.96 11.10
CA LEU A 13 -6.70 -11.33 12.35
C LEU A 13 -5.56 -12.10 13.01
N ASP A 14 -5.01 -13.12 12.34
CA ASP A 14 -3.83 -13.79 12.83
C ASP A 14 -2.75 -12.75 13.10
N LEU A 15 -2.16 -12.80 14.30
CA LEU A 15 -1.27 -11.78 14.85
C LEU A 15 -0.17 -11.38 13.83
N ASN A 16 0.29 -12.37 13.07
CA ASN A 16 1.27 -12.25 11.99
C ASN A 16 0.91 -11.18 10.93
N ASN A 17 -0.35 -11.08 10.51
CA ASN A 17 -0.75 -10.13 9.47
C ASN A 17 -0.80 -8.70 9.99
N ARG A 18 -1.23 -8.54 11.25
CA ARG A 18 -1.21 -7.23 11.92
C ARG A 18 0.23 -6.77 12.13
N ASP A 19 1.11 -7.66 12.56
CA ASP A 19 2.52 -7.35 12.79
C ASP A 19 3.22 -6.95 11.49
N LEU A 20 2.92 -7.61 10.38
CA LEU A 20 3.41 -7.22 9.05
C LEU A 20 2.92 -5.82 8.62
N LEU A 21 1.65 -5.50 8.82
CA LEU A 21 1.13 -4.16 8.53
C LEU A 21 1.73 -3.09 9.44
N GLU A 22 1.92 -3.40 10.72
CA GLU A 22 2.59 -2.51 11.66
C GLU A 22 4.06 -2.30 11.27
N ALA A 23 4.75 -3.34 10.78
CA ALA A 23 6.10 -3.23 10.25
C ALA A 23 6.17 -2.34 9.00
N GLN A 24 5.27 -2.53 8.03
CA GLN A 24 5.15 -1.67 6.85
C GLN A 24 4.86 -0.21 7.24
N MET A 25 4.02 0.01 8.25
CA MET A 25 3.74 1.33 8.77
C MET A 25 4.96 2.00 9.41
N ARG A 26 5.74 1.26 10.21
CA ARG A 26 6.99 1.79 10.78
C ARG A 26 7.99 2.12 9.69
N GLU A 27 8.10 1.25 8.69
CA GLU A 27 8.97 1.43 7.53
C GLU A 27 8.61 2.70 6.73
N ILE A 28 7.35 2.85 6.33
CA ILE A 28 6.93 4.01 5.52
C ILE A 28 7.09 5.33 6.27
N CYS A 29 6.81 5.34 7.59
CA CYS A 29 7.04 6.51 8.43
C CYS A 29 8.53 6.84 8.57
N LEU A 30 9.38 5.82 8.71
CA LEU A 30 10.83 5.98 8.77
C LEU A 30 11.38 6.58 7.46
N PHE A 31 10.93 6.08 6.31
CA PHE A 31 11.33 6.63 5.01
C PHE A 31 10.86 8.06 4.81
N TYR A 32 9.62 8.36 5.21
CA TYR A 32 9.10 9.72 5.17
C TYR A 32 9.95 10.67 6.03
N LYS A 33 10.26 10.27 7.28
CA LYS A 33 11.12 11.05 8.18
C LYS A 33 12.51 11.26 7.59
N LYS A 34 13.15 10.21 7.08
CA LYS A 34 14.48 10.32 6.45
C LYS A 34 14.49 11.25 5.24
N LYS A 35 13.46 11.19 4.39
CA LYS A 35 13.40 11.98 3.15
C LYS A 35 13.00 13.43 3.38
N TYR A 36 12.06 13.69 4.29
CA TYR A 36 11.42 14.99 4.44
C TYR A 36 11.66 15.65 5.81
N GLN A 37 12.40 15.00 6.71
CA GLN A 37 12.71 15.51 8.06
C GLN A 37 11.47 15.81 8.91
N VAL A 38 10.37 15.08 8.68
CA VAL A 38 9.09 15.23 9.38
C VAL A 38 8.66 13.90 10.00
N GLU A 39 8.28 13.91 11.27
CA GLU A 39 7.86 12.71 12.01
C GLU A 39 6.34 12.50 11.92
N LEU A 40 5.94 11.33 11.41
CA LEU A 40 4.53 10.97 11.23
C LEU A 40 3.98 9.94 12.24
N ILE A 41 4.83 9.34 13.07
CA ILE A 41 4.51 8.11 13.84
C ILE A 41 3.46 8.34 14.95
N LYS A 42 3.24 9.59 15.38
CA LYS A 42 2.43 9.90 16.58
C LYS A 42 0.98 10.29 16.31
N GLY A 43 0.50 10.13 15.07
CA GLY A 43 -0.82 10.60 14.67
C GLY A 43 -1.95 9.58 14.73
N LYS A 44 -3.17 10.04 15.07
CA LYS A 44 -4.43 9.30 14.89
C LYS A 44 -4.62 8.80 13.44
N TYR A 45 -4.08 9.53 12.47
CA TYR A 45 -4.10 9.18 11.05
C TYR A 45 -3.40 7.85 10.74
N VAL A 46 -2.33 7.49 11.45
CA VAL A 46 -1.60 6.22 11.23
C VAL A 46 -2.50 5.03 11.56
N LYS A 47 -3.18 5.10 12.72
CA LYS A 47 -4.12 4.07 13.16
C LYS A 47 -5.31 3.96 12.19
N ASN A 48 -5.84 5.10 11.73
CA ASN A 48 -6.93 5.13 10.76
C ASN A 48 -6.52 4.47 9.43
N ALA A 49 -5.33 4.77 8.92
CA ALA A 49 -4.82 4.18 7.69
C ALA A 49 -4.68 2.65 7.80
N ILE A 50 -4.14 2.13 8.90
CA ILE A 50 -4.07 0.68 9.14
C ILE A 50 -5.48 0.06 9.14
N ILE A 51 -6.43 0.66 9.85
CA ILE A 51 -7.81 0.18 9.91
C ILE A 51 -8.44 0.17 8.51
N LYS A 52 -8.24 1.23 7.72
CA LYS A 52 -8.70 1.32 6.33
C LYS A 52 -8.08 0.21 5.48
N THR A 53 -6.76 0.00 5.54
CA THR A 53 -6.07 -1.07 4.81
C THR A 53 -6.63 -2.45 5.15
N MET A 54 -6.82 -2.75 6.43
CA MET A 54 -7.38 -4.04 6.87
C MET A 54 -8.83 -4.24 6.40
N ARG A 55 -9.66 -3.19 6.47
CA ARG A 55 -11.05 -3.24 5.99
C ARG A 55 -11.10 -3.46 4.49
N TYR A 56 -10.27 -2.75 3.73
CA TYR A 56 -10.20 -2.85 2.28
C TYR A 56 -9.73 -4.23 1.84
N TYR A 57 -8.68 -4.77 2.48
CA TYR A 57 -8.20 -6.12 2.23
C TYR A 57 -9.28 -7.17 2.49
N ARG A 58 -10.03 -7.04 3.60
CA ARG A 58 -11.16 -7.96 3.89
C ARG A 58 -12.26 -7.90 2.84
N GLN A 59 -12.57 -6.71 2.34
CA GLN A 59 -13.57 -6.55 1.28
C GLN A 59 -13.10 -7.24 0.01
N TYR A 60 -11.86 -6.99 -0.41
CA TYR A 60 -11.24 -7.65 -1.57
C TYR A 60 -11.33 -9.18 -1.47
N LEU A 61 -10.98 -9.76 -0.31
CA LEU A 61 -11.06 -11.22 -0.13
C LEU A 61 -12.47 -11.79 -0.27
N LYS A 62 -13.48 -11.06 0.22
CA LYS A 62 -14.88 -11.46 0.08
C LYS A 62 -15.35 -11.39 -1.37
N GLU A 63 -14.93 -10.34 -2.07
CA GLU A 63 -15.34 -10.08 -3.45
C GLU A 63 -14.81 -11.14 -4.43
N PHE A 64 -13.58 -11.61 -4.21
CA PHE A 64 -12.91 -12.56 -5.12
C PHE A 64 -12.85 -14.01 -4.59
N ASP A 65 -13.62 -14.35 -3.54
CA ASP A 65 -13.61 -15.65 -2.82
C ASP A 65 -12.20 -16.25 -2.62
N CYS A 66 -11.22 -15.38 -2.35
CA CYS A 66 -9.82 -15.78 -2.28
C CYS A 66 -9.48 -16.34 -0.89
N LYS A 67 -8.77 -17.47 -0.83
CA LYS A 67 -8.14 -17.96 0.40
C LYS A 67 -6.85 -17.16 0.68
N VAL A 68 -6.72 -16.60 1.89
CA VAL A 68 -5.48 -15.94 2.33
C VAL A 68 -4.49 -17.00 2.76
N THR A 69 -3.43 -17.20 1.99
CA THR A 69 -2.26 -17.97 2.41
C THR A 69 -1.19 -17.08 3.04
N SER A 70 -1.06 -15.83 2.57
CA SER A 70 -0.20 -14.79 3.13
C SER A 70 -0.67 -13.38 2.74
N LEU A 71 -0.17 -12.34 3.43
CA LEU A 71 -0.36 -10.95 3.00
C LEU A 71 0.46 -10.66 1.75
N ASP A 72 -0.20 -10.12 0.73
CA ASP A 72 0.48 -9.60 -0.46
C ASP A 72 1.07 -8.21 -0.16
N PHE A 73 2.41 -8.12 -0.18
CA PHE A 73 3.14 -6.88 0.08
C PHE A 73 2.71 -5.73 -0.83
N TYR A 74 2.58 -5.97 -2.13
CA TYR A 74 2.24 -4.92 -3.10
C TYR A 74 0.85 -4.35 -2.85
N LYS A 75 -0.12 -5.20 -2.50
CA LYS A 75 -1.47 -4.77 -2.10
C LYS A 75 -1.44 -3.93 -0.83
N THR A 76 -0.90 -4.48 0.25
CA THR A 76 -0.98 -3.81 1.55
C THR A 76 -0.17 -2.52 1.59
N TYR A 77 1.01 -2.49 0.97
CA TYR A 77 1.88 -1.32 0.99
C TYR A 77 1.31 -0.19 0.11
N ALA A 78 0.74 -0.51 -1.05
CA ALA A 78 0.04 0.45 -1.90
C ALA A 78 -1.14 1.09 -1.17
N TRP A 79 -2.01 0.26 -0.58
CA TRP A 79 -3.18 0.73 0.17
C TRP A 79 -2.80 1.52 1.40
N LEU A 80 -1.83 1.04 2.17
CA LEU A 80 -1.35 1.75 3.36
C LEU A 80 -0.80 3.12 3.00
N GLY A 81 0.06 3.22 1.98
CA GLY A 81 0.60 4.50 1.53
C GLY A 81 -0.50 5.47 1.05
N TYR A 82 -1.47 4.96 0.29
CA TYR A 82 -2.59 5.77 -0.20
C TYR A 82 -3.52 6.23 0.94
N PHE A 83 -3.94 5.33 1.83
CA PHE A 83 -4.79 5.68 2.97
C PHE A 83 -4.08 6.54 3.99
N MET A 84 -2.76 6.39 4.17
CA MET A 84 -1.98 7.34 4.95
C MET A 84 -2.02 8.72 4.30
N ALA A 85 -1.87 8.82 2.97
CA ALA A 85 -1.99 10.09 2.27
C ALA A 85 -3.37 10.72 2.48
N GLU A 86 -4.48 9.97 2.32
CA GLU A 86 -5.84 10.51 2.55
C GLU A 86 -6.04 11.14 3.93
N GLU A 87 -5.36 10.66 4.96
CA GLU A 87 -5.50 11.14 6.34
C GLU A 87 -4.63 12.37 6.64
N LEU A 88 -3.73 12.77 5.74
CA LEU A 88 -2.88 13.95 5.91
C LEU A 88 -3.64 15.21 5.47
N HIS A 89 -3.39 16.31 6.19
CA HIS A 89 -4.18 17.55 6.09
C HIS A 89 -3.72 18.51 4.99
N SER A 90 -2.48 18.38 4.49
CA SER A 90 -1.94 19.27 3.45
C SER A 90 -1.62 18.50 2.17
N LYS A 91 -1.95 19.07 1.00
CA LYS A 91 -1.67 18.45 -0.30
C LYS A 91 -0.18 18.10 -0.47
N ASP A 92 0.71 18.96 0.02
CA ASP A 92 2.15 18.69 0.01
C ASP A 92 2.50 17.41 0.78
N MET A 93 1.98 17.25 2.01
CA MET A 93 2.20 16.05 2.81
C MET A 93 1.58 14.79 2.17
N GLN A 94 0.38 14.93 1.61
CA GLN A 94 -0.28 13.86 0.86
C GLN A 94 0.60 13.37 -0.30
N TYR A 95 1.11 14.30 -1.11
CA TYR A 95 1.93 13.98 -2.28
C TYR A 95 3.29 13.39 -1.88
N LYS A 96 3.91 13.90 -0.80
CA LYS A 96 5.12 13.35 -0.21
C LYS A 96 4.92 11.91 0.26
N MET A 97 3.77 11.60 0.85
CA MET A 97 3.44 10.24 1.29
C MET A 97 3.33 9.29 0.09
N ILE A 98 2.61 9.69 -0.95
CA ILE A 98 2.51 8.91 -2.19
C ILE A 98 3.90 8.69 -2.82
N ASN A 99 4.74 9.73 -2.90
CA ASN A 99 6.09 9.58 -3.46
C ASN A 99 6.90 8.51 -2.70
N VAL A 100 6.82 8.48 -1.37
CA VAL A 100 7.53 7.47 -0.54
C VAL A 100 6.94 6.08 -0.77
N ALA A 101 5.60 5.96 -0.82
CA ALA A 101 4.93 4.69 -1.06
C ALA A 101 5.33 4.08 -2.41
N VAL A 102 5.23 4.86 -3.49
CA VAL A 102 5.55 4.41 -4.84
C VAL A 102 7.04 4.12 -4.98
N TRP A 103 7.92 4.96 -4.41
CA TRP A 103 9.36 4.69 -4.40
C TRP A 103 9.69 3.33 -3.76
N ARG A 104 9.09 3.02 -2.61
CA ARG A 104 9.36 1.74 -1.93
C ARG A 104 8.84 0.54 -2.69
N LEU A 105 7.69 0.67 -3.36
CA LEU A 105 7.14 -0.35 -4.25
C LEU A 105 8.07 -0.62 -5.44
N ILE A 106 8.63 0.44 -6.05
CA ILE A 106 9.65 0.32 -7.10
C ILE A 106 10.91 -0.36 -6.57
N LYS A 107 11.38 0.02 -5.37
CA LYS A 107 12.53 -0.67 -4.74
C LYS A 107 12.26 -2.14 -4.46
N GLN A 108 11.02 -2.53 -4.16
CA GLN A 108 10.69 -3.94 -4.05
C GLN A 108 10.85 -4.67 -5.39
N LEU A 109 10.36 -4.08 -6.48
CA LEU A 109 10.54 -4.64 -7.83
C LEU A 109 12.02 -4.78 -8.20
N GLU A 110 12.84 -3.76 -7.91
CA GLU A 110 14.30 -3.83 -8.13
C GLU A 110 14.94 -4.96 -7.31
N ASN A 111 14.55 -5.11 -6.04
CA ASN A 111 15.04 -6.19 -5.16
C ASN A 111 14.61 -7.58 -5.66
N ASP A 112 13.45 -7.67 -6.30
CA ASP A 112 12.94 -8.88 -6.94
C ASP A 112 13.59 -9.11 -8.33
N ASN A 113 14.70 -8.42 -8.65
CA ASN A 113 15.44 -8.43 -9.92
C ASN A 113 14.59 -8.07 -11.15
N LYS A 114 13.50 -7.32 -10.96
CA LYS A 114 12.68 -6.85 -12.08
C LYS A 114 13.36 -5.66 -12.74
N ASN A 115 13.34 -5.65 -14.08
CA ASN A 115 13.95 -4.58 -14.84
C ASN A 115 13.07 -3.32 -14.83
N VAL A 116 13.22 -2.50 -13.78
CA VAL A 116 12.51 -1.23 -13.64
C VAL A 116 13.29 -0.05 -14.25
N LYS A 117 14.47 -0.31 -14.86
CA LYS A 117 15.45 0.71 -15.30
C LYS A 117 14.97 1.67 -16.40
N ARG A 118 13.75 1.56 -16.91
CA ARG A 118 13.22 2.41 -18.00
C ARG A 118 11.78 2.87 -17.77
N CYS A 119 11.44 3.32 -16.57
CA CYS A 119 10.07 3.74 -16.29
C CYS A 119 9.96 5.07 -15.54
N ASP A 120 10.91 6.00 -15.72
CA ASP A 120 10.80 7.36 -15.16
C ASP A 120 9.52 8.07 -15.60
N ASP A 121 9.14 7.90 -16.88
CA ASP A 121 7.88 8.43 -17.43
C ASP A 121 6.66 7.77 -16.80
N PHE A 122 6.72 6.46 -16.59
CA PHE A 122 5.64 5.71 -15.97
C PHE A 122 5.47 6.08 -14.50
N PHE A 123 6.57 6.22 -13.75
CA PHE A 123 6.56 6.69 -12.37
C PHE A 123 5.97 8.10 -12.28
N THR A 124 6.38 9.00 -13.17
CA THR A 124 5.87 10.37 -13.23
C THR A 124 4.37 10.40 -13.53
N LYS A 125 3.90 9.60 -14.49
CA LYS A 125 2.47 9.47 -14.83
C LYS A 125 1.67 8.87 -13.67
N LEU A 126 2.16 7.80 -13.04
CA LEU A 126 1.53 7.15 -11.90
C LEU A 126 1.37 8.13 -10.72
N LEU A 127 2.42 8.89 -10.40
CA LEU A 127 2.34 9.94 -9.39
C LEU A 127 1.33 11.02 -9.76
N SER A 128 1.29 11.46 -11.02
CA SER A 128 0.32 12.46 -11.48
C SER A 128 -1.13 11.99 -11.28
N LEU A 129 -1.44 10.76 -11.68
CA LEU A 129 -2.77 10.18 -11.49
C LEU A 129 -3.17 10.09 -10.02
N LEU A 130 -2.26 9.63 -9.14
CA LEU A 130 -2.52 9.54 -7.70
C LEU A 130 -2.73 10.92 -7.06
N ARG A 131 -2.00 11.94 -7.50
CA ARG A 131 -2.17 13.32 -7.03
C ARG A 131 -3.53 13.88 -7.46
N ASN A 132 -3.96 13.61 -8.69
CA ASN A 132 -5.27 14.04 -9.20
C ASN A 132 -6.43 13.36 -8.45
N GLU A 133 -6.27 12.08 -8.10
CA GLU A 133 -7.26 11.36 -7.29
C GLU A 133 -7.38 11.97 -5.88
N LEU A 134 -6.25 12.25 -5.22
CA LEU A 134 -6.24 12.90 -3.90
C LEU A 134 -6.76 14.35 -3.92
N SER A 135 -6.62 15.05 -5.05
CA SER A 135 -7.11 16.42 -5.21
C SER A 135 -8.62 16.51 -5.47
N LYS A 136 -9.34 15.37 -5.51
CA LYS A 136 -10.76 15.24 -5.87
C LYS A 136 -11.10 15.76 -7.26
N GLN A 137 -10.11 15.85 -8.16
CA GLN A 137 -10.33 16.21 -9.57
C GLN A 137 -10.74 15.01 -10.44
N GLY A 138 -11.04 13.87 -9.82
CA GLY A 138 -11.62 12.67 -10.44
C GLY A 138 -11.44 11.43 -9.56
N GLU A 139 -12.44 10.56 -9.49
CA GLU A 139 -12.32 9.24 -8.84
C GLU A 139 -11.86 8.21 -9.88
N PHE A 140 -10.54 8.06 -10.04
CA PHE A 140 -9.96 7.14 -11.02
C PHE A 140 -9.80 5.70 -10.50
N GLY A 141 -9.89 5.50 -9.18
CA GLY A 141 -9.67 4.19 -8.53
C GLY A 141 -8.23 3.69 -8.62
N ILE A 142 -7.28 4.56 -8.98
CA ILE A 142 -5.85 4.26 -9.08
C ILE A 142 -5.26 4.08 -7.69
N GLY A 143 -5.59 4.94 -6.73
CA GLY A 143 -5.08 4.82 -5.37
C GLY A 143 -5.54 3.55 -4.67
N LYS A 144 -6.83 3.25 -4.80
CA LYS A 144 -7.47 2.12 -4.13
C LYS A 144 -7.23 0.78 -4.83
N ASN A 145 -7.11 0.72 -6.15
CA ASN A 145 -6.89 -0.55 -6.85
C ASN A 145 -5.79 -0.49 -7.91
N GLY A 146 -5.71 0.59 -8.70
CA GLY A 146 -4.76 0.68 -9.81
C GLY A 146 -3.30 0.54 -9.39
N LEU A 147 -2.88 1.16 -8.27
CA LEU A 147 -1.49 1.17 -7.83
C LEU A 147 -0.98 -0.23 -7.53
N TYR A 148 -1.74 -1.03 -6.77
CA TYR A 148 -1.30 -2.39 -6.49
C TYR A 148 -1.38 -3.27 -7.73
N MET A 149 -2.39 -3.12 -8.59
CA MET A 149 -2.53 -3.93 -9.80
C MET A 149 -1.35 -3.69 -10.74
N ILE A 150 -1.02 -2.43 -10.95
CA ILE A 150 0.12 -1.99 -11.74
C ILE A 150 1.42 -2.59 -11.20
N MET A 151 1.68 -2.47 -9.89
CA MET A 151 2.88 -3.03 -9.27
C MET A 151 2.90 -4.56 -9.30
N LYS A 152 1.74 -5.20 -9.12
CA LYS A 152 1.63 -6.65 -9.19
C LYS A 152 1.89 -7.17 -10.59
N ILE A 153 1.34 -6.54 -11.61
CA ILE A 153 1.62 -6.87 -13.01
C ILE A 153 3.12 -6.71 -13.30
N ALA A 154 3.72 -5.59 -12.88
CA ALA A 154 5.16 -5.37 -13.02
C ALA A 154 6.00 -6.44 -12.27
N SER A 155 5.51 -6.97 -11.15
CA SER A 155 6.18 -8.06 -10.41
C SER A 155 6.07 -9.42 -11.12
N LEU A 156 5.07 -9.62 -11.98
CA LEU A 156 4.79 -10.88 -12.66
C LEU A 156 5.40 -10.94 -14.07
N ILE A 157 5.55 -9.79 -14.73
CA ILE A 157 6.16 -9.73 -16.07
C ILE A 157 7.68 -9.88 -15.92
N ASP A 158 8.25 -10.86 -16.59
CA ASP A 158 9.70 -10.94 -16.80
C ASP A 158 10.07 -10.05 -17.99
N CYS A 159 10.60 -8.87 -17.70
CA CYS A 159 11.23 -8.02 -18.70
C CYS A 159 12.64 -8.55 -18.99
N ASN A 160 12.71 -9.63 -19.77
CA ASN A 160 13.95 -10.09 -20.44
C ASN A 160 14.21 -9.26 -21.70
#